data_AF-X1DTH0-F1
#
_entry.id   AF-X1DTH0-F1
#
_cell.length_a   1.000
_cell.length_b   1.000
_cell.length_c   1.000
_cell.angle_alpha   90.00
_cell.angle_beta   90.00
_cell.angle_gamma   90.00
#
_symmetry.space_group_name_H-M   'P 1'
#
loop_
_entity.id
_entity.type
_entity.pdbx_description
1 polymer ?
#
loop_
_entity_poly.entity_id
_entity_poly.type
_entity_poly.pdbx_seq_one_letter_code
_entity_poly.pdbx_strand_id
1 'polypeptide(L)'
;MKTVGYLLNTREGLDGEPGLFYDYILAGNGVFVRVRGPLLAATVLIGEAHVRGLLPLEETMELPRGKIPRYFYDLALSTLVADPYREQYLAVTWDGEYHLEVPPQEGGSCWVEYECLPNTVLDIHSHGGMSAFFSMT
;
A
#
# COMPACT_ATOMS: atom_id res chain seq x y z
N MET A 1 -23.91 8.34 -5.36
CA MET A 1 -22.77 7.54 -5.84
C MET A 1 -22.57 6.37 -4.90
N LYS A 2 -22.25 5.18 -5.41
CA LYS A 2 -21.94 4.01 -4.58
C LYS A 2 -20.51 4.14 -4.05
N THR A 3 -20.28 3.73 -2.81
CA THR A 3 -18.94 3.71 -2.20
C THR A 3 -18.05 2.64 -2.85
N VAL A 4 -18.66 1.53 -3.28
CA VAL A 4 -17.98 0.37 -3.87
C VAL A 4 -18.55 0.09 -5.26
N GLY A 5 -17.66 -0.13 -6.23
CA GLY A 5 -18.00 -0.51 -7.60
C GLY A 5 -17.88 -2.01 -7.84
N TYR A 6 -18.59 -2.50 -8.84
CA TYR A 6 -18.54 -3.90 -9.27
C TYR A 6 -18.44 -3.93 -10.78
N LEU A 7 -17.32 -4.45 -11.28
CA LEU A 7 -16.96 -4.44 -12.69
C LEU A 7 -16.63 -5.85 -13.19
N LEU A 8 -16.83 -6.07 -14.48
CA LEU A 8 -16.43 -7.27 -15.21
C LEU A 8 -15.29 -6.92 -16.17
N ASN A 9 -14.26 -7.77 -16.24
CA ASN A 9 -13.19 -7.65 -17.22
C ASN A 9 -13.56 -8.40 -18.51
N THR A 10 -14.24 -7.72 -19.42
CA THR A 10 -14.70 -8.28 -20.70
C THR A 10 -13.73 -7.97 -21.83
N ARG A 11 -14.04 -8.41 -23.06
CA ARG A 11 -13.21 -8.13 -24.24
C ARG A 11 -13.31 -6.67 -24.69
N GLU A 12 -14.42 -6.02 -24.37
CA GLU A 12 -14.73 -4.63 -24.69
C GLU A 12 -14.11 -3.66 -23.67
N GLY A 13 -13.66 -4.18 -22.52
CA GLY A 13 -13.05 -3.43 -21.43
C GLY A 13 -13.69 -3.76 -20.09
N LEU A 14 -13.61 -2.82 -19.16
CA LEU A 14 -14.28 -2.94 -17.87
C LEU A 14 -15.74 -2.50 -18.00
N ASP A 15 -16.65 -3.42 -17.73
CA ASP A 15 -18.10 -3.20 -17.78
C ASP A 15 -18.71 -3.16 -16.37
N GLY A 16 -19.61 -2.22 -16.10
CA GLY A 16 -20.28 -2.04 -14.80
C GLY A 16 -20.20 -0.61 -14.25
N GLU A 17 -20.63 -0.45 -12.99
CA GLU A 17 -20.64 0.85 -12.31
C GLU A 17 -19.45 0.98 -11.34
N PRO A 18 -18.56 1.98 -11.52
CA PRO A 18 -17.45 2.21 -10.61
C PRO A 18 -17.90 2.84 -9.28
N GLY A 19 -17.15 2.54 -8.23
CA GLY A 19 -17.33 3.06 -6.89
C GLY A 19 -16.53 4.33 -6.63
N LEU A 20 -16.84 5.00 -5.53
CA LEU A 20 -16.09 6.18 -5.08
C LEU A 20 -14.75 5.82 -4.40
N PHE A 21 -14.70 4.72 -3.65
CA PHE A 21 -13.52 4.33 -2.88
C PHE A 21 -12.68 3.27 -3.59
N TYR A 22 -13.32 2.20 -4.05
CA TYR A 22 -12.67 1.11 -4.75
C TYR A 22 -13.67 0.31 -5.59
N ASP A 23 -13.15 -0.51 -6.50
CA ASP A 23 -13.92 -1.41 -7.34
C ASP A 23 -13.53 -2.86 -7.05
N TYR A 24 -14.52 -3.75 -6.99
CA TYR A 24 -14.29 -5.17 -7.25
C TYR A 24 -14.32 -5.41 -8.76
N ILE A 25 -13.34 -6.16 -9.27
CA ILE A 25 -13.29 -6.56 -10.67
C ILE A 25 -13.31 -8.08 -10.73
N LEU A 26 -14.36 -8.65 -11.32
CA LEU A 26 -14.39 -10.06 -11.67
C LEU A 26 -13.70 -10.25 -13.02
N ALA A 27 -12.66 -11.07 -13.04
CA ALA A 27 -11.87 -11.41 -14.21
C ALA A 27 -11.85 -12.92 -14.43
N GLY A 28 -11.32 -13.36 -15.57
CA GLY A 28 -11.25 -14.78 -15.93
C GLY A 28 -10.41 -15.63 -14.96
N ASN A 29 -9.47 -14.99 -14.24
CA ASN A 29 -8.55 -15.60 -13.29
C ASN A 29 -8.83 -15.27 -11.82
N GLY A 30 -9.90 -14.52 -11.50
CA GLY A 30 -10.27 -14.28 -10.11
C GLY A 30 -11.02 -12.98 -9.85
N VAL A 31 -11.09 -12.63 -8.57
CA VAL A 31 -11.66 -11.38 -8.08
C VAL A 31 -10.53 -10.47 -7.64
N PHE A 32 -10.54 -9.25 -8.14
CA PHE A 32 -9.56 -8.22 -7.83
C PHE A 32 -10.20 -7.07 -7.08
N VAL A 33 -9.43 -6.41 -6.22
CA VAL A 33 -9.77 -5.09 -5.70
C VAL A 33 -8.89 -4.07 -6.42
N ARG A 34 -9.53 -3.03 -6.97
CA ARG A 34 -8.84 -1.89 -7.56
C ARG A 34 -9.13 -0.63 -6.77
N VAL A 35 -8.07 0.06 -6.37
CA VAL A 35 -8.11 1.38 -5.74
C VAL A 35 -7.30 2.37 -6.57
N ARG A 36 -7.79 3.61 -6.66
CA ARG A 36 -7.08 4.73 -7.30
C ARG A 36 -7.15 5.95 -6.39
N GLY A 37 -6.04 6.21 -5.71
CA GLY A 37 -5.86 7.38 -4.87
C GLY A 37 -4.83 8.35 -5.45
N PRO A 38 -4.65 9.53 -4.82
CA PRO A 38 -3.68 10.52 -5.25
C PRO A 38 -2.22 10.12 -5.03
N LEU A 39 -1.97 9.10 -4.19
CA LEU A 39 -0.62 8.66 -3.79
C LEU A 39 -0.31 7.21 -4.17
N LEU A 40 -1.34 6.38 -4.35
CA LEU A 40 -1.24 4.98 -4.72
C LEU A 40 -2.41 4.60 -5.62
N ALA A 41 -2.13 3.87 -6.69
CA ALA A 41 -3.13 3.13 -7.44
C ALA A 41 -2.71 1.67 -7.51
N ALA A 42 -3.62 0.75 -7.21
CA ALA A 42 -3.30 -0.67 -7.19
C ALA A 42 -4.49 -1.50 -7.63
N THR A 43 -4.19 -2.63 -8.29
CA THR A 43 -5.12 -3.71 -8.57
C THR A 43 -4.52 -4.99 -8.02
N VAL A 44 -5.16 -5.59 -7.03
CA VAL A 44 -4.64 -6.74 -6.28
C VAL A 44 -5.62 -7.90 -6.35
N LEU A 45 -5.12 -9.11 -6.57
CA LEU A 45 -5.94 -10.32 -6.56
C LEU A 45 -6.30 -10.67 -5.12
N ILE A 46 -7.60 -10.78 -4.84
CA ILE A 46 -8.09 -11.13 -3.49
C ILE A 46 -8.72 -12.53 -3.41
N GLY A 47 -8.92 -13.17 -4.56
CA GLY A 47 -9.44 -14.53 -4.61
C GLY A 47 -9.30 -15.13 -6.01
N GLU A 48 -8.57 -16.23 -6.11
CA GLU A 48 -8.43 -17.00 -7.35
C GLU A 48 -9.75 -17.66 -7.75
N ALA A 49 -10.10 -17.57 -9.03
CA ALA A 49 -11.23 -18.29 -9.59
C ALA A 49 -11.06 -18.44 -11.10
N HIS A 50 -11.60 -19.51 -11.68
CA HIS A 50 -11.65 -19.66 -13.13
C HIS A 50 -13.04 -19.30 -13.65
N VAL A 51 -13.17 -18.10 -14.23
CA VAL A 51 -14.45 -17.59 -14.74
C VAL A 51 -14.43 -17.61 -16.27
N ARG A 52 -15.20 -18.52 -16.87
CA ARG A 52 -15.28 -18.64 -18.32
C ARG A 52 -15.92 -17.40 -18.95
N GLY A 53 -15.38 -16.96 -20.08
CA GLY A 53 -15.92 -15.85 -20.88
C GLY A 53 -15.35 -14.47 -20.54
N LEU A 54 -14.71 -14.31 -19.38
CA LEU A 54 -14.02 -13.08 -18.99
C LEU A 54 -12.52 -13.15 -19.31
N LEU A 55 -11.89 -11.99 -19.50
CA LEU A 55 -10.45 -11.89 -19.71
C LEU A 55 -9.69 -11.96 -18.38
N PRO A 56 -8.49 -12.56 -18.35
CA PRO A 56 -7.64 -12.49 -17.17
C PRO A 56 -7.22 -11.04 -16.89
N LEU A 57 -6.90 -10.76 -15.63
CA LEU A 57 -6.40 -9.48 -15.17
C LEU A 57 -5.07 -9.68 -14.44
N GLU A 58 -4.14 -8.74 -14.63
CA GLU A 58 -2.85 -8.73 -13.93
C GLU A 58 -2.90 -7.81 -12.73
N GLU A 59 -2.15 -8.17 -11.69
CA GLU A 59 -1.93 -7.27 -10.56
C GLU A 59 -1.06 -6.09 -10.98
N THR A 60 -1.40 -4.90 -10.47
CA THR A 60 -0.68 -3.67 -10.79
C THR A 60 -0.51 -2.83 -9.53
N MET A 61 0.61 -2.12 -9.46
CA MET A 61 0.88 -1.14 -8.43
C MET A 61 1.60 0.05 -9.06
N GLU A 62 1.03 1.23 -8.87
CA GLU A 62 1.53 2.49 -9.40
C GLU A 62 1.60 3.51 -8.26
N LEU A 63 2.70 4.25 -8.23
CA LEU A 63 2.84 5.44 -7.40
C LEU A 63 2.69 6.65 -8.33
N PRO A 64 1.51 7.33 -8.36
CA PRO A 64 1.26 8.43 -9.29
C PRO A 64 2.22 9.62 -9.15
N ARG A 65 2.94 9.70 -8.01
CA ARG A 65 3.95 10.73 -7.71
C ARG A 65 5.36 10.35 -8.13
N GLY A 66 5.53 9.23 -8.82
CA GLY A 66 6.82 8.69 -9.24
C GLY A 66 7.34 7.62 -8.30
N LYS A 67 8.56 7.14 -8.55
CA LYS A 67 9.20 6.15 -7.69
C LYS A 67 9.80 6.86 -6.47
N ILE A 68 9.66 6.27 -5.30
CA ILE A 68 10.35 6.73 -4.08
C ILE A 68 11.87 6.60 -4.32
N PRO A 69 12.65 7.68 -4.17
CA PRO A 69 14.09 7.64 -4.30
C PRO A 69 14.73 6.66 -3.31
N ARG A 70 15.71 5.88 -3.79
CA ARG A 70 16.38 4.84 -2.98
C ARG A 70 17.04 5.38 -1.71
N TYR A 71 17.53 6.62 -1.72
CA TYR A 71 18.21 7.18 -0.55
C TYR A 71 17.29 7.29 0.68
N PHE A 72 15.96 7.34 0.51
CA PHE A 72 15.03 7.30 1.65
C PHE A 72 15.06 5.95 2.37
N TYR A 73 15.21 4.85 1.62
CA TYR A 73 15.42 3.54 2.22
C TYR A 73 16.75 3.49 2.98
N ASP A 74 17.83 3.98 2.39
CA ASP A 74 19.15 3.97 3.02
C ASP A 74 19.17 4.85 4.30
N LEU A 75 18.51 6.01 4.26
CA LEU A 75 18.34 6.89 5.41
C LEU A 75 17.46 6.26 6.49
N ALA A 76 16.31 5.69 6.13
CA ALA A 76 15.43 5.02 7.07
C ALA A 76 16.16 3.86 7.78
N LEU A 77 16.87 3.03 7.02
CA LEU A 77 17.68 1.95 7.59
C LEU A 77 18.73 2.51 8.56
N SER A 78 19.45 3.57 8.18
CA SER A 78 20.47 4.21 9.03
C SER A 78 19.89 4.76 10.33
N THR A 79 18.69 5.35 10.27
CA THR A 79 17.97 5.85 11.45
C THR A 79 17.55 4.68 12.36
N LEU A 80 16.96 3.63 11.79
CA LEU A 80 16.44 2.49 12.55
C LEU A 80 17.55 1.69 13.24
N VAL A 81 18.72 1.52 12.61
CA VAL A 81 19.84 0.79 13.21
C VAL A 81 20.58 1.59 14.29
N ALA A 82 20.31 2.88 14.43
CA ALA A 82 20.93 3.70 15.47
C ALA A 82 20.43 3.34 16.88
N ASP A 83 19.18 2.86 16.99
CA ASP A 83 18.63 2.26 18.21
C ASP A 83 17.82 1.00 17.89
N PRO A 84 18.50 -0.14 17.68
CA PRO A 84 17.85 -1.39 17.28
C PRO A 84 17.12 -2.10 18.43
N TYR A 85 17.14 -1.55 19.65
CA TYR A 85 16.47 -2.13 20.81
C TYR A 85 15.06 -1.58 21.02
N ARG A 86 14.68 -0.54 20.26
CA ARG A 86 13.35 0.05 20.26
C ARG A 86 12.77 -0.05 18.85
N GLU A 87 11.57 -0.58 18.75
CA GLU A 87 10.78 -0.47 17.53
C GLU A 87 10.48 1.01 17.28
N GLN A 88 10.56 1.38 16.01
CA GLN A 88 10.44 2.75 15.54
C GLN A 88 9.63 2.74 14.25
N TYR A 89 8.87 3.82 14.06
CA TYR A 89 8.08 4.10 12.88
C TYR A 89 8.69 5.29 12.12
N LEU A 90 8.79 5.14 10.81
CA LEU A 90 9.09 6.24 9.89
C LEU A 90 8.06 6.24 8.77
N ALA A 91 7.73 7.43 8.29
CA ALA A 91 6.84 7.61 7.15
C ALA A 91 7.59 8.26 6.00
N VAL A 92 7.40 7.73 4.78
CA VAL A 92 7.70 8.49 3.56
C VAL A 92 6.43 9.23 3.16
N THR A 93 6.45 10.56 3.22
CA THR A 93 5.30 11.41 2.88
C THR A 93 5.51 12.12 1.54
N TRP A 94 4.43 12.67 0.98
CA TRP A 94 4.48 13.48 -0.23
C TRP A 94 3.81 14.85 -0.03
N ASP A 95 4.58 15.92 -0.24
CA ASP A 95 4.07 17.31 -0.28
C ASP A 95 4.76 18.12 -1.39
N GLY A 96 4.62 17.65 -2.63
CA GLY A 96 5.30 18.23 -3.80
C GLY A 96 6.68 17.59 -4.07
N GLU A 97 7.32 17.08 -3.03
CA GLU A 97 8.43 16.15 -3.08
C GLU A 97 8.27 15.06 -2.01
N TYR A 98 9.12 14.04 -2.07
CA TYR A 98 9.16 13.01 -1.03
C TYR A 98 9.92 13.52 0.20
N HIS A 99 9.43 13.17 1.38
CA HIS A 99 10.11 13.41 2.66
C HIS A 99 10.15 12.11 3.47
N LEU A 100 11.16 11.95 4.33
CA LEU A 100 11.18 10.90 5.34
C LEU A 100 11.04 11.57 6.70
N GLU A 101 9.99 11.17 7.40
CA GLU A 101 9.56 11.80 8.64
C GLU A 101 9.57 10.78 9.77
N VAL A 102 9.91 11.27 10.96
CA VAL A 102 9.79 10.55 12.23
C VAL A 102 8.68 11.25 13.00
N PRO A 103 7.42 10.79 12.95
CA PRO A 103 6.35 11.44 13.68
C PRO A 103 6.53 11.29 15.19
N PRO A 104 5.75 12.06 15.98
CA PRO A 104 5.58 11.78 17.39
C PRO A 104 5.25 10.31 17.62
N GLN A 105 6.07 9.66 18.43
CA GLN A 105 5.94 8.22 18.70
C GLN A 105 6.58 7.85 20.04
N GLU A 106 6.10 6.75 20.61
CA GLU A 106 6.72 6.05 21.72
C GLU A 106 6.98 4.61 21.29
N GLY A 107 8.25 4.20 21.31
CA GLY A 107 8.67 2.85 20.94
C GLY A 107 9.09 2.03 22.16
N GLY A 108 8.72 0.76 22.22
CA GLY A 108 9.28 -0.24 23.13
C GLY A 108 10.04 -1.33 22.36
N SER A 109 10.37 -2.44 23.03
CA SER A 109 11.17 -3.51 22.41
C SER A 109 10.43 -4.34 21.36
N CYS A 110 9.09 -4.30 21.38
CA CYS A 110 8.21 -5.12 20.54
C CYS A 110 6.91 -4.37 20.18
N TRP A 111 6.93 -3.04 20.28
CA TRP A 111 5.79 -2.21 19.94
C TRP A 111 6.25 -0.80 19.62
N VAL A 112 5.48 -0.10 18.79
CA VAL A 112 5.59 1.35 18.61
C VAL A 112 4.20 1.93 18.48
N GLU A 113 3.90 2.97 19.25
CA GLU A 113 2.71 3.79 19.12
C GLU A 113 3.11 5.11 18.47
N TYR A 114 2.43 5.50 17.40
CA TYR A 114 2.84 6.62 16.56
C TYR A 114 1.63 7.35 15.98
N GLU A 115 1.82 8.63 15.69
CA GLU A 115 0.83 9.40 14.93
C GLU A 115 0.96 9.11 13.42
N CYS A 116 -0.16 8.77 12.77
CA CYS A 116 -0.20 8.65 11.33
C CYS A 116 -0.13 10.02 10.66
N LEU A 117 0.89 10.24 9.83
CA LEU A 117 1.02 11.49 9.08
C LEU A 117 0.06 11.53 7.88
N PRO A 118 -0.50 12.71 7.55
CA PRO A 118 -1.21 12.88 6.30
C PRO A 118 -0.25 12.72 5.13
N ASN A 119 -0.79 12.31 3.98
CA ASN A 119 -0.03 12.10 2.74
C ASN A 119 1.12 11.08 2.85
N THR A 120 1.07 10.15 3.80
CA THR A 120 2.00 9.01 3.82
C THR A 120 1.80 8.14 2.58
N VAL A 121 2.92 7.86 1.90
CA VAL A 121 3.01 7.01 0.72
C VAL A 121 3.54 5.62 1.09
N LEU A 122 4.44 5.55 2.09
CA LEU A 122 5.02 4.30 2.58
C LEU A 122 5.26 4.40 4.09
N ASP A 123 4.72 3.43 4.82
CA ASP A 123 5.04 3.18 6.22
C ASP A 123 6.29 2.29 6.32
N ILE A 124 7.21 2.63 7.23
CA ILE A 124 8.42 1.85 7.51
C ILE A 124 8.48 1.59 9.02
N HIS A 125 8.48 0.31 9.38
CA HIS A 125 8.50 -0.14 10.77
C HIS A 125 9.73 -1.01 11.02
N SER A 126 10.40 -0.81 12.15
CA SER A 126 11.43 -1.74 12.63
C SER A 126 10.87 -2.75 13.63
N HIS A 127 11.45 -3.95 13.62
CA HIS A 127 11.23 -5.00 14.63
C HIS A 127 12.51 -5.28 15.45
N GLY A 128 13.30 -4.23 15.68
CA GLY A 128 14.61 -4.32 16.32
C GLY A 128 15.52 -5.37 15.66
N GLY A 129 15.95 -6.37 16.43
CA GLY A 129 16.79 -7.48 15.96
C GLY A 129 16.05 -8.68 15.34
N MET A 130 14.73 -8.61 15.17
CA MET A 130 13.94 -9.71 14.61
C MET A 130 14.04 -9.74 13.07
N SER A 131 13.67 -10.88 12.47
CA SER A 131 13.45 -10.95 11.01
C SER A 131 12.28 -10.05 10.60
N ALA A 132 12.24 -9.60 9.35
CA ALA A 132 11.10 -8.85 8.82
C ALA A 132 9.87 -9.76 8.66
N PHE A 133 8.74 -9.38 9.29
CA PHE A 133 7.42 -9.99 9.11
C PHE A 133 6.36 -8.91 9.36
N PHE A 134 5.11 -9.15 8.95
CA PHE A 134 3.98 -8.30 9.37
C PHE A 134 3.38 -8.84 10.66
N SER A 135 3.42 -8.05 11.73
CA SER A 135 2.77 -8.36 13.00
C SER A 135 1.24 -8.24 12.91
N MET A 136 0.54 -8.83 13.88
CA MET A 136 -0.90 -8.59 14.06
C MET A 136 -1.23 -7.28 14.80
N THR A 137 -0.20 -6.61 15.32
CA THR A 137 -0.25 -5.29 15.96
C THR A 137 -0.05 -4.19 14.94
#